data_AF-A0A9D9YLF5-F1
#
_entry.id   AF-A0A9D9YLF5-F1
#
_cell.length_a   1.000
_cell.length_b   1.000
_cell.length_c   1.000
_cell.angle_alpha   90.00
_cell.angle_beta   90.00
_cell.angle_gamma   90.00
#
_symmetry.space_group_name_H-M   'P 1'
#
loop_
_entity.id
_entity.type
_entity.pdbx_description
1 polymer ?
#
loop_
_entity_poly.entity_id
_entity_poly.type
_entity_poly.pdbx_seq_one_letter_code
_entity_poly.pdbx_strand_id
1 'polypeptide(L)'
;MRWFFFSLFVFLAAFIYWKYYYPFTDDGVKSGYLNYTVRKGQIFKTYEGKLIQEGIKTRSGMGIQSNEFEFSVKDKKIFDVLKLNSGKIFDLHYKEYNGALPWRGNSRYIVDSIISMRSPDK
;
A
#
# COMPACT_ATOMS: atom_id res chain seq x y z
N MET A 1 -30.14 18.35 24.85
CA MET A 1 -29.36 17.09 24.82
C MET A 1 -29.47 16.33 23.48
N ARG A 2 -30.66 16.08 22.91
CA ARG A 2 -30.81 15.34 21.63
C ARG A 2 -29.98 15.90 20.45
N TRP A 3 -29.97 17.22 20.29
CA TRP A 3 -29.21 17.91 19.23
C TRP A 3 -27.69 17.83 19.39
N PHE A 4 -27.21 17.73 20.65
CA PHE A 4 -25.79 17.58 20.94
C PHE A 4 -25.29 16.20 20.49
N PHE A 5 -26.00 15.12 20.86
CA PHE A 5 -25.66 13.76 20.41
C PHE A 5 -25.78 13.59 18.90
N PHE A 6 -26.78 14.22 18.27
CA PHE A 6 -26.89 14.23 16.82
C PHE A 6 -25.71 14.94 16.14
N SER A 7 -25.35 16.13 16.62
CA SER A 7 -24.18 16.87 16.12
C SER A 7 -22.90 16.04 16.28
N LEU A 8 -22.67 15.49 17.48
CA LEU A 8 -21.52 14.63 17.76
C LEU A 8 -21.44 13.42 16.82
N PHE A 9 -22.57 12.78 16.55
CA PHE A 9 -22.64 11.67 15.61
C PHE A 9 -22.25 12.07 14.18
N VAL A 10 -22.75 13.21 13.69
CA VAL A 10 -22.40 13.73 12.36
C VAL A 10 -20.92 14.07 12.27
N PHE A 11 -20.36 14.73 13.29
CA PHE A 11 -18.93 15.03 13.35
C PHE A 11 -18.08 13.75 13.36
N LEU A 12 -18.48 12.75 14.13
CA LEU A 12 -17.78 11.47 14.19
C LEU A 12 -17.83 10.74 12.84
N ALA A 13 -18.99 10.71 12.18
CA ALA A 13 -19.15 10.11 10.86
C ALA A 13 -18.28 10.80 9.80
N ALA A 14 -18.25 12.14 9.79
CA ALA A 14 -17.39 12.91 8.91
C ALA A 14 -15.90 12.64 9.16
N PHE A 15 -15.50 12.56 10.44
CA PHE A 15 -14.12 12.24 10.81
C PHE A 15 -13.71 10.83 10.35
N ILE A 16 -14.57 9.81 10.56
CA ILE A 16 -14.33 8.44 10.10
C ILE A 16 -14.21 8.39 8.57
N TYR A 17 -15.10 9.09 7.86
CA TYR A 17 -15.04 9.17 6.40
C TYR A 17 -13.72 9.76 5.91
N TRP A 18 -13.34 10.93 6.44
CA TRP A 18 -12.08 11.59 6.08
C TRP A 18 -10.84 10.75 6.43
N LYS A 19 -10.85 10.05 7.58
CA LYS A 19 -9.71 9.26 8.04
C LYS A 19 -9.49 7.98 7.24
N TYR A 20 -10.57 7.32 6.80
CA TYR A 20 -10.46 5.96 6.25
C TYR A 20 -10.87 5.84 4.78
N TYR A 21 -11.77 6.69 4.30
CA TYR A 21 -12.35 6.58 2.95
C TYR A 21 -11.87 7.69 2.01
N TYR A 22 -11.51 8.85 2.52
CA TYR A 22 -10.91 9.91 1.72
C TYR A 22 -9.39 9.63 1.56
N PRO A 23 -8.91 9.36 0.33
CA PRO A 23 -7.49 9.16 0.08
C PRO A 23 -6.71 10.46 0.30
N PHE A 24 -5.55 10.35 0.95
CA PHE A 24 -4.57 11.42 1.06
C PHE A 24 -3.83 11.63 -0.27
N THR A 25 -3.49 10.53 -0.94
CA THR A 25 -2.87 10.52 -2.26
C THR A 25 -3.72 9.64 -3.17
N ASP A 26 -4.24 10.22 -4.26
CA ASP A 26 -5.05 9.51 -5.24
C ASP A 26 -4.26 8.90 -6.40
N ASP A 27 -3.11 9.51 -6.73
CA ASP A 27 -2.24 9.13 -7.85
C ASP A 27 -0.78 9.07 -7.36
N GLY A 28 -0.41 7.92 -6.80
CA GLY A 28 0.93 7.66 -6.32
C GLY A 28 1.57 6.52 -7.11
N VAL A 29 2.85 6.66 -7.46
CA VAL A 29 3.61 5.58 -8.13
C VAL A 29 4.87 5.27 -7.33
N LYS A 30 5.11 3.98 -7.09
CA LYS A 30 6.35 3.51 -6.47
C LYS A 30 6.98 2.37 -7.26
N SER A 31 8.28 2.50 -7.46
CA SER A 31 9.12 1.53 -8.16
C SER A 31 9.98 0.75 -7.18
N GLY A 32 10.20 -0.54 -7.46
CA GLY A 32 11.12 -1.38 -6.70
C GLY A 32 11.07 -2.85 -7.07
N TYR A 33 11.99 -3.62 -6.50
CA TYR A 33 12.03 -5.08 -6.61
C TYR A 33 10.95 -5.71 -5.75
N LEU A 34 10.14 -6.58 -6.34
CA LEU A 34 9.13 -7.30 -5.57
C LEU A 34 9.80 -8.39 -4.73
N ASN A 35 9.87 -8.15 -3.43
CA ASN A 35 10.45 -9.08 -2.46
C ASN A 35 9.49 -10.23 -2.18
N TYR A 36 8.28 -9.90 -1.73
CA TYR A 36 7.27 -10.91 -1.46
C TYR A 36 5.84 -10.42 -1.71
N THR A 37 4.96 -11.38 -1.91
CA THR A 37 3.50 -11.21 -1.84
C THR A 37 2.91 -12.32 -0.97
N VAL A 38 2.02 -11.95 -0.06
CA VAL A 38 1.41 -12.88 0.90
C VAL A 38 -0.07 -12.57 1.08
N ARG A 39 -0.87 -13.62 1.28
CA ARG A 39 -2.25 -13.47 1.71
C ARG A 39 -2.32 -13.79 3.20
N LYS A 40 -2.59 -12.80 4.05
CA LYS A 40 -2.54 -12.94 5.52
C LYS A 40 -3.74 -12.31 6.22
N GLY A 41 -3.85 -12.55 7.53
CA GLY A 41 -4.95 -12.08 8.38
C GLY A 41 -5.70 -13.22 9.07
N GLN A 42 -6.28 -12.96 10.24
CA GLN A 42 -7.03 -13.96 11.02
C GLN A 42 -8.53 -13.90 10.72
N ILE A 43 -9.13 -12.71 10.86
CA ILE A 43 -10.56 -12.48 10.59
C ILE A 43 -10.77 -12.07 9.14
N PHE A 44 -10.08 -11.02 8.70
CA PHE A 44 -10.09 -10.56 7.31
C PHE A 44 -8.81 -11.00 6.62
N LYS A 45 -8.94 -11.80 5.55
CA LYS A 45 -7.80 -12.20 4.71
C LYS A 45 -7.55 -11.12 3.67
N THR A 46 -6.40 -10.46 3.75
CA THR A 46 -5.97 -9.41 2.83
C THR A 46 -4.78 -9.85 1.99
N TYR A 47 -4.57 -9.16 0.89
CA TYR A 47 -3.45 -9.37 -0.02
C TYR A 47 -2.39 -8.30 0.26
N GLU A 48 -1.17 -8.72 0.55
CA GLU A 48 -0.11 -7.85 1.03
C GLU A 48 1.17 -8.09 0.21
N GLY A 49 1.98 -7.05 0.05
CA GLY A 49 3.23 -7.11 -0.69
C GLY A 49 4.28 -6.15 -0.14
N LYS A 50 5.53 -6.39 -0.53
CA LYS A 50 6.67 -5.54 -0.20
C LYS A 50 7.54 -5.32 -1.44
N LEU A 51 7.76 -4.06 -1.80
CA LEU A 51 8.84 -3.67 -2.72
C LEU A 51 10.08 -3.26 -1.92
N ILE A 52 11.24 -3.61 -2.46
CA ILE A 52 12.54 -3.06 -2.02
C ILE A 52 12.93 -2.03 -3.07
N GLN A 53 13.03 -0.78 -2.63
CA GLN A 53 13.42 0.34 -3.46
C GLN A 53 14.94 0.49 -3.36
N GLU A 54 15.59 0.68 -4.51
CA GLU A 54 17.02 0.99 -4.57
C GLU A 54 17.30 2.25 -3.76
N GLY A 55 18.22 2.12 -2.80
CA GLY A 55 18.65 3.21 -1.94
C GLY A 55 19.59 4.18 -2.65
N ILE A 56 19.64 5.43 -2.17
CA ILE A 56 20.71 6.35 -2.57
C ILE A 56 22.02 5.83 -1.97
N LYS A 57 23.01 5.51 -2.81
CA LYS A 57 24.39 5.26 -2.36
C LYS A 57 24.91 6.55 -1.72
N THR A 58 25.03 6.59 -0.39
CA THR A 58 25.69 7.72 0.28
C THR A 58 27.16 7.74 -0.13
N ARG A 59 27.67 8.91 -0.51
CA ARG A 59 29.06 9.11 -0.98
C ARG A 59 30.13 8.75 0.08
N SER A 60 29.71 8.42 1.30
CA SER A 60 30.55 8.16 2.46
C SER A 60 30.62 6.68 2.83
N GLY A 61 30.81 5.76 1.88
CA GLY A 61 31.26 4.37 2.14
C GLY A 61 30.49 3.51 3.16
N MET A 62 29.30 3.94 3.62
CA MET A 62 28.62 3.37 4.77
C MET A 62 27.21 2.94 4.35
N GLY A 63 27.15 1.82 3.64
CA GLY A 63 25.92 1.05 3.38
C GLY A 63 25.01 1.58 2.27
N ILE A 64 24.45 0.67 1.49
CA ILE A 64 23.27 0.94 0.64
C ILE A 64 22.06 0.83 1.57
N GLN A 65 21.39 1.95 1.87
CA GLN A 65 20.12 1.93 2.61
C GLN A 65 18.96 1.76 1.63
N SER A 66 18.54 0.51 1.38
CA SER A 66 17.33 0.25 0.59
C SER A 66 16.09 0.65 1.38
N ASN A 67 15.17 1.35 0.72
CA ASN A 67 13.89 1.72 1.33
C ASN A 67 12.87 0.61 1.08
N GLU A 68 12.07 0.26 2.08
CA GLU A 68 11.01 -0.73 1.93
C GLU A 68 9.66 -0.05 1.71
N PHE A 69 8.89 -0.56 0.76
CA PHE A 69 7.52 -0.14 0.53
C PHE A 69 6.56 -1.31 0.77
N GLU A 70 5.88 -1.28 1.91
CA GLU A 70 4.83 -2.23 2.27
C GLU A 70 3.46 -1.72 1.83
N PHE A 71 2.73 -2.57 1.10
CA PHE A 71 1.44 -2.22 0.51
C PHE A 71 0.44 -3.36 0.61
N SER A 72 -0.83 -3.00 0.57
CA SER A 72 -1.92 -3.94 0.39
C SER A 72 -2.45 -3.86 -1.04
N VAL A 73 -2.98 -4.95 -1.56
CA VAL A 73 -3.46 -5.04 -2.94
C VAL A 73 -4.98 -5.02 -2.97
N LYS A 74 -5.53 -4.14 -3.81
CA LYS A 74 -6.98 -3.93 -3.92
C LYS A 74 -7.75 -5.18 -4.33
N ASP A 75 -7.21 -5.97 -5.26
CA ASP A 75 -7.89 -7.15 -5.78
C ASP A 75 -6.96 -8.35 -5.99
N LYS A 76 -7.60 -9.51 -6.16
CA LYS A 76 -6.90 -10.78 -6.36
C LYS A 76 -6.14 -10.83 -7.69
N LYS A 77 -6.60 -10.14 -8.73
CA LYS A 77 -5.99 -10.22 -10.07
C LYS A 77 -4.60 -9.62 -10.04
N ILE A 78 -4.46 -8.43 -9.45
CA ILE A 78 -3.16 -7.78 -9.25
C ILE A 78 -2.27 -8.64 -8.35
N PHE A 79 -2.83 -9.18 -7.26
CA PHE A 79 -2.09 -10.06 -6.37
C PHE A 79 -1.53 -11.30 -7.08
N ASP A 80 -2.34 -11.96 -7.92
CA ASP A 80 -1.92 -13.13 -8.67
C ASP A 80 -0.79 -12.79 -9.66
N VAL A 81 -0.88 -11.64 -10.35
CA VAL A 81 0.19 -11.18 -11.25
C VAL A 81 1.49 -10.95 -10.49
N LEU A 82 1.44 -10.23 -9.37
CA LEU A 82 2.62 -9.98 -8.54
C LEU A 82 3.21 -11.30 -8.00
N LYS A 83 2.36 -12.19 -7.48
CA LYS A 83 2.77 -13.49 -6.94
C LYS A 83 3.49 -14.35 -7.97
N LEU A 84 2.98 -14.42 -9.20
CA LEU A 84 3.58 -15.21 -10.28
C LEU A 84 4.88 -14.62 -10.83
N ASN A 85 5.18 -13.36 -10.51
CA ASN A 85 6.28 -12.60 -11.06
C ASN A 85 7.20 -12.04 -9.95
N SER A 86 7.30 -12.73 -8.82
CA SER A 86 8.18 -12.35 -7.71
C SER A 86 9.64 -12.22 -8.16
N GLY A 87 10.38 -11.27 -7.57
CA GLY A 87 11.76 -10.97 -7.93
C GLY A 87 11.93 -10.04 -9.13
N LYS A 88 10.86 -9.72 -9.88
CA LYS A 88 10.89 -8.68 -10.92
C LYS A 88 10.79 -7.28 -10.32
N ILE A 89 11.13 -6.28 -11.14
CA ILE A 89 10.96 -4.87 -10.81
C ILE A 89 9.56 -4.44 -11.26
N PHE A 90 8.84 -3.75 -10.39
CA PHE A 90 7.51 -3.23 -10.67
C PHE A 90 7.45 -1.73 -10.45
N ASP A 91 6.66 -1.07 -11.30
CA ASP A 91 6.11 0.26 -11.01
C ASP A 91 4.64 0.07 -10.65
N LEU A 92 4.29 0.34 -9.39
CA LEU A 92 2.95 0.13 -8.86
C LEU A 92 2.27 1.47 -8.62
N HIS A 93 1.08 1.62 -9.17
CA HIS A 93 0.19 2.72 -8.80
C HIS A 93 -0.51 2.35 -7.48
N TYR A 94 -0.61 3.32 -6.59
CA TYR A 94 -1.26 3.15 -5.30
C TYR A 94 -2.04 4.38 -4.88
N LYS A 95 -3.04 4.14 -4.04
CA LYS A 95 -3.72 5.16 -3.26
C LYS A 95 -3.26 5.11 -1.82
N GLU A 96 -2.97 6.26 -1.22
CA GLU A 96 -2.66 6.37 0.19
C GLU A 96 -3.88 6.89 0.93
N TYR A 97 -4.27 6.21 2.01
CA TYR A 97 -5.34 6.67 2.90
C TYR A 97 -4.76 7.19 4.22
N ASN A 98 -5.51 8.03 4.91
CA ASN A 98 -5.08 8.54 6.21
C ASN A 98 -5.04 7.46 7.33
N GLY A 99 -5.61 6.27 7.08
CA GLY A 99 -5.60 5.13 7.99
C GLY A 99 -5.78 3.80 7.25
N ALA A 100 -5.35 2.71 7.89
CA ALA A 100 -5.59 1.35 7.41
C ALA A 100 -6.93 0.80 7.94
N LEU A 101 -7.62 0.01 7.12
CA LEU A 101 -8.85 -0.69 7.50
C LEU A 101 -8.59 -2.20 7.44
N PRO A 102 -8.87 -2.97 8.50
CA PRO A 102 -8.52 -4.40 8.57
C PRO A 102 -9.06 -5.26 7.41
N TRP A 103 -10.19 -4.89 6.82
CA TRP A 103 -10.78 -5.59 5.67
C TRP A 103 -10.27 -5.11 4.30
N ARG A 104 -9.66 -3.92 4.24
CA ARG A 104 -9.06 -3.37 3.01
C ARG A 104 -7.61 -3.80 2.86
N GLY A 105 -6.88 -3.86 3.97
CA GLY A 105 -5.45 -4.10 3.97
C GLY A 105 -4.77 -3.69 5.27
N ASN A 106 -3.61 -4.29 5.53
CA ASN A 106 -2.78 -3.92 6.68
C ASN A 106 -2.01 -2.62 6.48
N SER A 107 -1.82 -2.19 5.23
CA SER A 107 -1.15 -0.95 4.87
C SER A 107 -2.15 0.16 4.57
N ARG A 108 -1.71 1.40 4.76
CA ARG A 108 -2.43 2.59 4.28
C ARG A 108 -2.25 2.81 2.77
N TYR A 109 -1.28 2.13 2.16
CA TYR A 109 -1.00 2.16 0.74
C TYR A 109 -1.71 0.99 0.06
N ILE A 110 -2.66 1.30 -0.81
CA ILE A 110 -3.47 0.33 -1.54
C ILE A 110 -3.08 0.37 -3.00
N VAL A 111 -2.36 -0.65 -3.46
CA VAL A 111 -2.02 -0.83 -4.87
C VAL A 111 -3.26 -1.29 -5.63
N ASP A 112 -3.61 -0.54 -6.66
CA ASP A 112 -4.80 -0.77 -7.49
C ASP A 112 -4.47 -0.91 -8.98
N SER A 113 -3.24 -0.67 -9.41
CA SER A 113 -2.78 -1.07 -10.75
C SER A 113 -1.26 -1.28 -10.83
N ILE A 114 -0.86 -2.08 -11.83
CA ILE A 114 0.53 -2.28 -12.21
C ILE A 114 0.79 -1.43 -13.45
N ILE A 115 1.67 -0.45 -13.34
CA ILE A 115 2.04 0.44 -14.44
C ILE A 115 3.03 -0.28 -15.35
N SER A 116 4.04 -0.93 -14.76
CA SER A 116 5.02 -1.67 -15.53
C SER A 116 5.61 -2.83 -14.75
N MET A 117 6.16 -3.79 -15.49
CA MET A 117 6.90 -4.94 -14.97
C MET A 117 8.15 -5.16 -15.83
N ARG A 118 9.31 -5.21 -15.20
CA ARG A 118 10.63 -5.40 -15.85
C ARG A 118 11.40 -6.54 -15.19
N SER A 119 12.16 -7.28 -15.99
CA SER A 119 13.13 -8.24 -15.45
C SER A 119 14.32 -7.48 -14.84
N PRO A 120 14.95 -7.99 -13.77
CA PRO A 120 16.22 -7.46 -13.29
C PRO A 120 17.26 -7.51 -14.40
N ASP A 121 18.08 -6.48 -14.53
CA ASP A 121 19.27 -6.53 -15.37
C ASP A 121 20.22 -7.60 -14.79
N LYS A 122 20.69 -8.52 -15.65
CA LYS A 122 21.62 -9.59 -15.25
C LYS A 122 23.01 -9.05 -14.97
#